data_AF-A0A317EX94-F1
#
_entry.id   AF-A0A317EX94-F1
#
_cell.length_a   1.000
_cell.length_b   1.000
_cell.length_c   1.000
_cell.angle_alpha   90.00
_cell.angle_beta   90.00
_cell.angle_gamma   90.00
#
_symmetry.space_group_name_H-M   'P 1'
#
loop_
_entity.id
_entity.type
_entity.pdbx_description
1 polymer ?
#
loop_
_entity_poly.entity_id
_entity_poly.type
_entity_poly.pdbx_seq_one_letter_code
_entity_poly.pdbx_strand_id
1 'polypeptide(L)'
;MLEVTQPKTNPMIKKLLPILFIILTSGCDNSIDRSLIKNKQKLNSPNKEFTLYRYFIKSSMAFGSGFTVIQIVPFNKNCDYSTQDFLKFGNNFPFWIKWKDRNTISVKCLVQGVGLQKTQPFKREVKQWKDWTIEIEYFSMYSSGLGGEYNCTKYSVDRNEIALKTNKKLLKFKIDEFQISMDATSIDINHFKTDYFNSKYGLSFTFYNITGDFNENDFIKQQAFIKIPD
;
A
#
# COMPACT_ATOMS: atom_id res chain seq x y z
N MET A 1 -13.17 -73.74 -6.86
CA MET A 1 -11.85 -73.18 -6.49
C MET A 1 -11.25 -72.53 -7.71
N LEU A 2 -11.14 -71.20 -7.73
CA LEU A 2 -10.42 -70.45 -8.76
C LEU A 2 -9.29 -69.72 -8.05
N GLU A 3 -8.05 -70.14 -8.30
CA GLU A 3 -6.86 -69.43 -7.87
C GLU A 3 -6.73 -68.12 -8.67
N VAL A 4 -6.76 -67.00 -7.97
CA VAL A 4 -6.44 -65.69 -8.54
C VAL A 4 -4.95 -65.46 -8.33
N THR A 5 -4.17 -65.54 -9.42
CA THR A 5 -2.74 -65.21 -9.42
C THR A 5 -2.57 -63.69 -9.32
N GLN A 6 -1.86 -63.21 -8.29
CA GLN A 6 -1.54 -61.78 -8.18
C GLN A 6 -0.45 -61.35 -9.19
N PRO A 7 -0.57 -60.17 -9.81
CA PRO A 7 0.44 -59.68 -10.74
C PRO A 7 1.70 -59.19 -9.99
N LYS A 8 2.86 -59.69 -10.43
CA LYS A 8 4.18 -59.18 -10.00
C LYS A 8 4.33 -57.72 -10.40
N THR A 9 4.33 -56.82 -9.42
CA THR A 9 4.64 -55.40 -9.63
C THR A 9 6.09 -55.24 -10.08
N ASN A 10 6.27 -54.61 -11.24
CA ASN A 10 7.54 -54.40 -11.92
C ASN A 10 8.46 -53.48 -11.08
N PRO A 11 9.69 -53.89 -10.70
CA PRO A 11 10.54 -53.14 -9.76
C PRO A 11 11.00 -51.76 -10.25
N MET A 12 10.90 -51.49 -11.56
CA MET A 12 11.14 -50.15 -12.13
C MET A 12 10.11 -49.11 -11.68
N ILE A 13 8.84 -49.50 -11.49
CA ILE A 13 7.75 -48.59 -11.09
C ILE A 13 7.95 -48.07 -9.66
N LYS A 14 8.58 -48.88 -8.78
CA LYS A 14 8.86 -48.50 -7.38
C LYS A 14 9.97 -47.44 -7.26
N LYS A 15 10.83 -47.27 -8.27
CA LYS A 15 11.91 -46.26 -8.26
C LYS A 15 11.54 -44.94 -8.94
N LEU A 16 10.50 -44.92 -9.80
CA LEU A 16 9.99 -43.70 -10.44
C LEU A 16 9.10 -42.86 -9.51
N LEU A 17 8.35 -43.50 -8.61
CA LEU A 17 7.47 -42.81 -7.65
C LEU A 17 8.17 -41.77 -6.77
N PRO A 18 9.33 -42.06 -6.14
CA PRO A 18 10.01 -41.08 -5.30
C PRO A 18 10.61 -39.91 -6.11
N ILE A 19 11.02 -40.15 -7.36
CA ILE A 19 11.56 -39.09 -8.24
C ILE A 19 10.44 -38.15 -8.70
N LEU A 20 9.25 -38.67 -8.99
CA LEU A 20 8.07 -37.87 -9.33
C LEU A 20 7.59 -37.01 -8.14
N PHE A 21 7.71 -37.54 -6.92
CA PHE A 21 7.38 -36.80 -5.69
C PHE A 21 8.36 -35.65 -5.41
N ILE A 22 9.67 -35.85 -5.70
CA ILE A 22 10.69 -34.81 -5.55
C ILE A 22 10.45 -33.66 -6.54
N ILE A 23 10.08 -33.96 -7.79
CA ILE A 23 9.78 -32.95 -8.83
C ILE A 23 8.53 -32.13 -8.49
N LEU A 24 7.54 -32.72 -7.82
CA LEU A 24 6.33 -32.00 -7.38
C LEU A 24 6.55 -31.12 -6.13
N THR A 25 7.58 -31.40 -5.32
CA THR A 25 7.94 -30.60 -4.14
C THR A 25 9.03 -29.55 -4.40
N SER A 26 9.72 -29.62 -5.54
CA SER A 26 10.78 -28.68 -5.91
C SER A 26 10.21 -27.53 -6.74
N GLY A 27 9.62 -26.57 -6.02
CA GLY A 27 9.51 -25.19 -6.48
C GLY A 27 8.26 -24.87 -7.29
N CYS A 28 7.11 -24.79 -6.61
CA CYS A 28 6.24 -23.66 -6.94
C CYS A 28 7.07 -22.41 -6.68
N ASP A 29 7.43 -21.69 -7.74
CA ASP A 29 8.03 -20.38 -7.63
C ASP A 29 7.04 -19.50 -6.87
N ASN A 30 7.30 -19.33 -5.57
CA ASN A 30 6.46 -18.55 -4.68
C ASN A 30 6.69 -17.05 -4.91
N SER A 31 7.40 -16.63 -5.95
CA SER A 31 7.57 -15.23 -6.27
C SER A 31 6.32 -14.62 -6.91
N ILE A 32 6.15 -13.32 -6.70
CA ILE A 32 5.17 -12.53 -7.44
C ILE A 32 5.74 -12.19 -8.81
N ASP A 33 4.92 -12.39 -9.84
CA ASP A 33 5.20 -11.85 -11.17
C ASP A 33 5.34 -10.33 -11.10
N ARG A 34 6.57 -9.86 -11.35
CA ARG A 34 6.94 -8.44 -11.33
C ARG A 34 6.11 -7.60 -12.30
N SER A 35 5.57 -8.20 -13.37
CA SER A 35 4.71 -7.51 -14.33
C SER A 35 3.42 -6.98 -13.69
N LEU A 36 2.96 -7.63 -12.61
CA LEU A 36 1.75 -7.27 -11.87
C LEU A 36 1.99 -6.15 -10.85
N ILE A 37 3.23 -5.77 -10.62
CA ILE A 37 3.63 -4.80 -9.59
C ILE A 37 3.58 -3.40 -10.17
N LYS A 38 2.82 -2.52 -9.50
CA LYS A 38 2.55 -1.15 -9.94
C LYS A 38 2.57 -0.17 -8.78
N ASN A 39 2.68 1.12 -9.11
CA ASN A 39 2.56 2.23 -8.16
C ASN A 39 3.55 2.09 -6.99
N LYS A 40 4.81 1.78 -7.32
CA LYS A 40 5.88 1.60 -6.34
C LYS A 40 6.19 2.96 -5.69
N GLN A 41 6.21 2.98 -4.37
CA GLN A 41 6.51 4.16 -3.57
C GLN A 41 7.31 3.78 -2.33
N LYS A 42 8.14 4.68 -1.82
CA LYS A 42 8.88 4.49 -0.58
C LYS A 42 8.69 5.63 0.42
N LEU A 43 8.78 5.31 1.70
CA LEU A 43 8.76 6.25 2.80
C LEU A 43 9.87 5.89 3.80
N ASN A 44 10.84 6.79 3.97
CA ASN A 44 11.92 6.60 4.94
C ASN A 44 11.44 6.89 6.36
N SER A 45 11.93 6.14 7.34
CA SER A 45 11.69 6.47 8.75
C SER A 45 12.37 7.81 9.10
N PRO A 46 11.83 8.59 10.06
CA PRO A 46 12.41 9.89 10.44
C PRO A 46 13.90 9.81 10.85
N ASN A 47 14.30 8.70 11.46
CA ASN A 47 15.68 8.43 11.87
C ASN A 47 16.53 7.72 10.80
N LYS A 48 15.97 7.45 9.61
CA LYS A 48 16.64 6.75 8.50
C LYS A 48 17.24 5.40 8.89
N GLU A 49 16.59 4.66 9.79
CA GLU A 49 16.95 3.27 10.07
C GLU A 49 16.24 2.29 9.13
N PHE A 50 15.06 2.66 8.63
CA PHE A 50 14.22 1.80 7.80
C PHE A 50 13.60 2.56 6.63
N THR A 51 13.23 1.80 5.60
CA THR A 51 12.42 2.27 4.47
C THR A 51 11.20 1.38 4.33
N LEU A 52 10.03 2.00 4.33
CA LEU A 52 8.75 1.40 4.04
C LEU A 52 8.48 1.50 2.54
N TYR A 53 8.33 0.37 1.87
CA TYR A 53 7.89 0.29 0.48
C TYR A 53 6.41 -0.05 0.42
N ARG A 54 5.67 0.70 -0.39
CA ARG A 54 4.26 0.49 -0.69
C ARG A 54 4.13 0.25 -2.19
N TYR A 55 3.39 -0.79 -2.57
CA TYR A 55 3.13 -1.09 -3.97
C TYR A 55 1.80 -1.84 -4.11
N PHE A 56 1.26 -1.82 -5.33
CA PHE A 56 0.03 -2.49 -5.69
C PHE A 56 0.34 -3.73 -6.52
N ILE A 57 -0.22 -4.88 -6.14
CA ILE A 57 -0.14 -6.12 -6.90
C ILE A 57 -1.48 -6.31 -7.61
N LYS A 58 -1.46 -6.20 -8.94
CA LYS A 58 -2.62 -6.46 -9.80
C LYS A 58 -3.00 -7.94 -9.73
N SER A 59 -4.30 -8.21 -9.75
CA SER A 59 -4.81 -9.56 -9.97
C SER A 59 -4.65 -9.93 -11.45
N SER A 60 -4.15 -11.13 -11.71
CA SER A 60 -4.13 -11.71 -13.06
C SER A 60 -5.52 -12.17 -13.53
N MET A 61 -6.47 -12.34 -12.61
CA MET A 61 -7.78 -12.97 -12.87
C MET A 61 -8.93 -12.00 -13.06
N ALA A 62 -8.77 -10.72 -12.69
CA ALA A 62 -9.84 -9.72 -12.83
C ALA A 62 -9.29 -8.33 -13.10
N PHE A 63 -9.67 -7.77 -14.26
CA PHE A 63 -9.26 -6.45 -14.73
C PHE A 63 -9.50 -5.36 -13.67
N GLY A 64 -8.45 -4.63 -13.33
CA GLY A 64 -8.53 -3.51 -12.37
C GLY A 64 -8.58 -3.91 -10.89
N SER A 65 -8.60 -5.21 -10.57
CA SER A 65 -8.54 -5.69 -9.18
C SER A 65 -7.11 -5.96 -8.73
N GLY A 66 -6.89 -5.98 -7.43
CA GLY A 66 -5.59 -6.20 -6.81
C GLY A 66 -5.59 -5.74 -5.35
N PHE A 67 -4.41 -5.71 -4.73
CA PHE A 67 -4.27 -5.29 -3.34
C PHE A 67 -2.98 -4.51 -3.13
N THR A 68 -3.04 -3.57 -2.19
CA THR A 68 -1.86 -2.82 -1.74
C THR A 68 -1.15 -3.58 -0.63
N VAL A 69 0.17 -3.64 -0.71
CA VAL A 69 1.03 -4.26 0.30
C VAL A 69 2.07 -3.28 0.82
N ILE A 70 2.63 -3.61 1.97
CA ILE A 70 3.72 -2.88 2.59
C ILE A 70 4.87 -3.84 2.89
N GLN A 71 6.10 -3.44 2.55
CA GLN A 71 7.31 -4.13 2.95
C GLN A 71 8.24 -3.16 3.65
N ILE A 72 8.82 -3.56 4.78
CA ILE A 72 9.75 -2.72 5.54
C ILE A 72 11.11 -3.38 5.49
N VAL A 73 12.12 -2.62 5.09
CA VAL A 73 13.50 -3.08 4.98
C VAL A 73 14.44 -2.08 5.67
N PRO A 74 15.65 -2.50 6.07
CA PRO A 74 16.68 -1.57 6.53
C PRO A 74 16.93 -0.44 5.52
N PHE A 75 17.22 0.75 6.04
CA PHE A 75 17.54 1.91 5.22
C PHE A 75 18.72 1.60 4.26
N ASN A 76 18.63 2.10 3.03
CA ASN A 76 19.52 1.79 1.90
C ASN A 76 19.44 0.36 1.31
N LYS A 77 18.54 -0.51 1.78
CA LYS A 77 18.24 -1.76 1.06
C LYS A 77 17.15 -1.54 0.02
N ASN A 78 17.35 -2.17 -1.14
CA ASN A 78 16.33 -2.25 -2.17
C ASN A 78 15.24 -3.25 -1.75
N CYS A 79 14.00 -2.92 -2.06
CA CYS A 79 12.88 -3.82 -1.87
C CYS A 79 12.93 -4.93 -2.92
N ASP A 80 12.82 -6.19 -2.47
CA ASP A 80 12.56 -7.31 -3.36
C ASP A 80 11.05 -7.50 -3.51
N TYR A 81 10.51 -6.83 -4.53
CA TYR A 81 9.09 -6.82 -4.87
C TYR A 81 8.56 -8.21 -5.29
N SER A 82 9.44 -9.15 -5.65
CA SER A 82 9.04 -10.52 -6.00
C SER A 82 8.77 -11.39 -4.78
N THR A 83 9.15 -10.98 -3.57
CA THR A 83 8.93 -11.79 -2.36
C THR A 83 7.47 -11.76 -1.93
N GLN A 84 7.03 -12.82 -1.23
CA GLN A 84 5.76 -12.81 -0.49
C GLN A 84 5.88 -12.22 0.93
N ASP A 85 7.05 -11.64 1.25
CA ASP A 85 7.39 -11.16 2.59
C ASP A 85 6.95 -9.70 2.81
N PHE A 86 5.64 -9.48 2.73
CA PHE A 86 5.01 -8.18 2.93
C PHE A 86 3.80 -8.30 3.86
N LEU A 87 3.36 -7.17 4.39
CA LEU A 87 2.10 -7.01 5.08
C LEU A 87 0.97 -6.77 4.06
N LYS A 88 -0.08 -7.59 4.11
CA LYS A 88 -1.34 -7.37 3.38
C LYS A 88 -2.41 -6.80 4.31
N PHE A 89 -3.27 -5.93 3.78
CA PHE A 89 -4.44 -5.38 4.50
C PHE A 89 -5.76 -6.09 4.17
N GLY A 90 -5.68 -7.30 3.59
CA GLY A 90 -6.85 -8.02 3.08
C GLY A 90 -7.55 -7.23 1.97
N ASN A 91 -8.87 -7.12 2.04
CA ASN A 91 -9.68 -6.31 1.11
C ASN A 91 -9.76 -4.82 1.49
N ASN A 92 -8.96 -4.37 2.46
CA ASN A 92 -8.94 -2.97 2.88
C ASN A 92 -7.85 -2.21 2.12
N PHE A 93 -8.12 -0.93 1.85
CA PHE A 93 -7.24 -0.08 1.05
C PHE A 93 -6.51 0.91 1.96
N PRO A 94 -5.22 0.70 2.27
CA PRO A 94 -4.44 1.67 3.03
C PRO A 94 -4.22 2.93 2.18
N PHE A 95 -4.75 4.06 2.65
CA PHE A 95 -4.69 5.33 1.93
C PHE A 95 -3.79 6.37 2.60
N TRP A 96 -3.48 6.19 3.88
CA TRP A 96 -2.60 7.05 4.65
C TRP A 96 -1.72 6.18 5.54
N ILE A 97 -0.41 6.39 5.48
CA ILE A 97 0.59 5.61 6.20
C ILE A 97 1.65 6.58 6.71
N LYS A 98 1.92 6.57 8.01
CA LYS A 98 3.02 7.34 8.61
C LYS A 98 3.74 6.53 9.67
N TRP A 99 5.03 6.80 9.83
CA TRP A 99 5.78 6.44 11.02
C TRP A 99 5.25 7.24 12.20
N LYS A 100 4.87 6.51 13.26
CA LYS A 100 4.49 7.09 14.55
C LYS A 100 5.71 7.22 15.45
N ASP A 101 6.52 6.17 15.49
CA ASP A 101 7.78 6.09 16.23
C ASP A 101 8.73 5.09 15.54
N ARG A 102 9.73 4.60 16.27
CA ARG A 102 10.78 3.72 15.74
C ARG A 102 10.26 2.39 15.21
N ASN A 103 9.28 1.79 15.88
CA ASN A 103 8.78 0.44 15.56
C ASN A 103 7.26 0.40 15.29
N THR A 104 6.61 1.57 15.27
CA THR A 104 5.18 1.70 15.07
C THR A 104 4.84 2.48 13.82
N ILE A 105 3.95 1.91 13.01
CA ILE A 105 3.35 2.57 11.84
C ILE A 105 1.87 2.76 12.09
N SER A 106 1.40 3.98 11.85
CA SER A 106 -0.03 4.30 11.83
C SER A 106 -0.55 4.21 10.40
N VAL A 107 -1.66 3.50 10.22
CA VAL A 107 -2.30 3.27 8.93
C VAL A 107 -3.77 3.64 9.01
N LYS A 108 -4.27 4.40 8.04
CA LYS A 108 -5.71 4.55 7.82
C LYS A 108 -6.12 3.74 6.60
N CYS A 109 -7.15 2.93 6.77
CA CYS A 109 -7.67 2.00 5.78
C CYS A 109 -9.11 2.34 5.40
N LEU A 110 -9.40 2.32 4.10
CA LEU A 110 -10.78 2.26 3.61
C LEU A 110 -11.26 0.82 3.58
N VAL A 111 -12.45 0.61 4.10
CA VAL A 111 -13.14 -0.69 4.05
C VAL A 111 -14.21 -0.64 2.98
N GLN A 112 -14.14 -1.55 2.01
CA GLN A 112 -15.20 -1.68 1.00
C GLN A 112 -16.38 -2.48 1.54
N GLY A 113 -17.59 -2.17 1.04
CA GLY A 113 -18.80 -2.96 1.30
C GLY A 113 -19.46 -2.77 2.67
N VAL A 114 -18.89 -1.98 3.58
CA VAL A 114 -19.45 -1.77 4.93
C VAL A 114 -20.53 -0.69 5.01
N GLY A 115 -20.80 0.03 3.91
CA GLY A 115 -21.68 1.21 3.92
C GLY A 115 -21.17 2.34 4.83
N LEU A 116 -21.90 3.47 4.87
CA LEU A 116 -21.55 4.59 5.74
C LEU A 116 -21.77 4.25 7.22
N GLN A 117 -20.81 4.61 8.06
CA GLN A 117 -20.81 4.33 9.49
C GLN A 117 -21.21 5.56 10.31
N LYS A 118 -21.80 5.37 11.49
CA LYS A 118 -22.26 6.49 12.34
C LYS A 118 -21.13 7.27 13.01
N THR A 119 -19.90 6.76 13.00
CA THR A 119 -18.71 7.40 13.56
C THR A 119 -17.49 7.05 12.69
N GLN A 120 -16.47 7.90 12.72
CA GLN A 120 -15.20 7.70 12.01
C GLN A 120 -14.01 8.00 12.93
N PRO A 121 -12.95 7.18 12.94
CA PRO A 121 -12.92 5.81 12.42
C PRO A 121 -13.97 4.94 13.14
N PHE A 122 -14.53 3.97 12.43
CA PHE A 122 -15.57 3.09 13.00
C PHE A 122 -14.97 1.84 13.65
N LYS A 123 -13.72 1.51 13.35
CA LYS A 123 -12.97 0.42 13.97
C LYS A 123 -11.50 0.83 14.10
N ARG A 124 -10.88 0.40 15.19
CA ARG A 124 -9.42 0.47 15.39
C ARG A 124 -8.88 -0.92 15.66
N GLU A 125 -7.64 -1.18 15.26
CA GLU A 125 -6.98 -2.46 15.45
C GLU A 125 -5.47 -2.25 15.60
N VAL A 126 -4.84 -3.04 16.46
CA VAL A 126 -3.38 -3.09 16.57
C VAL A 126 -2.95 -4.49 16.18
N LYS A 127 -2.03 -4.59 15.22
CA LYS A 127 -1.46 -5.86 14.76
C LYS A 127 0.03 -5.87 14.97
N GLN A 128 0.56 -7.04 15.30
CA GLN A 128 1.99 -7.30 15.21
C GLN A 128 2.32 -7.95 13.87
N TRP A 129 3.35 -7.44 13.21
CA TRP A 129 3.90 -8.03 12.00
C TRP A 129 5.42 -8.02 12.10
N LYS A 130 6.00 -9.21 12.38
CA LYS A 130 7.41 -9.33 12.78
C LYS A 130 7.71 -8.44 13.98
N ASP A 131 8.72 -7.57 13.87
CA ASP A 131 9.13 -6.64 14.91
C ASP A 131 8.33 -5.32 14.90
N TRP A 132 7.29 -5.21 14.05
CA TRP A 132 6.54 -3.98 13.82
C TRP A 132 5.16 -4.00 14.46
N THR A 133 4.85 -2.91 15.16
CA THR A 133 3.49 -2.61 15.62
C THR A 133 2.76 -1.81 14.53
N ILE A 134 1.61 -2.29 14.10
CA ILE A 134 0.78 -1.65 13.08
C ILE A 134 -0.52 -1.21 13.72
N GLU A 135 -0.70 0.10 13.88
CA GLU A 135 -1.93 0.71 14.38
C GLU A 135 -2.83 1.09 13.21
N ILE A 136 -4.00 0.48 13.12
CA ILE A 136 -4.90 0.62 11.97
C ILE A 136 -6.20 1.29 12.41
N GLU A 137 -6.57 2.36 11.72
CA GLU A 137 -7.88 2.98 11.80
C GLU A 137 -8.68 2.67 10.53
N TYR A 138 -9.92 2.21 10.68
CA TYR A 138 -10.79 1.83 9.57
C TYR A 138 -11.90 2.84 9.34
N PHE A 139 -12.08 3.19 8.07
CA PHE A 139 -13.00 4.23 7.61
C PHE A 139 -13.89 3.74 6.48
N SER A 140 -15.13 4.25 6.44
CA SER A 140 -16.04 4.03 5.31
C SER A 140 -15.95 5.20 4.36
N MET A 141 -16.00 4.94 3.05
CA MET A 141 -15.97 6.00 2.04
C MET A 141 -17.37 6.57 1.81
N TYR A 142 -17.48 7.90 1.77
CA TYR A 142 -18.66 8.62 1.31
C TYR A 142 -18.54 8.98 -0.17
N SER A 143 -17.44 9.63 -0.54
CA SER A 143 -17.24 10.07 -1.91
C SER A 143 -15.77 10.08 -2.31
N SER A 144 -15.51 10.12 -3.61
CA SER A 144 -14.18 10.27 -4.19
C SER A 144 -14.28 11.10 -5.45
N GLY A 145 -13.37 12.05 -5.65
CA GLY A 145 -13.35 12.89 -6.84
C GLY A 145 -11.95 13.39 -7.22
N LEU A 146 -11.80 13.83 -8.46
CA LEU A 146 -10.58 14.46 -8.94
C LEU A 146 -10.62 15.97 -8.64
N GLY A 147 -9.61 16.47 -7.95
CA GLY A 147 -9.40 17.90 -7.74
C GLY A 147 -8.86 18.61 -8.99
N GLY A 148 -8.29 17.85 -9.93
CA GLY A 148 -7.76 18.31 -11.21
C GLY A 148 -6.24 18.43 -11.25
N GLU A 149 -5.74 18.86 -12.40
CA GLU A 149 -4.32 19.12 -12.64
C GLU A 149 -3.98 20.60 -12.37
N TYR A 150 -2.85 20.82 -11.69
CA TYR A 150 -2.38 22.14 -11.28
C TYR A 150 -0.89 22.29 -11.61
N ASN A 151 -0.45 23.53 -11.80
CA ASN A 151 0.96 23.89 -11.86
C ASN A 151 1.30 24.80 -10.68
N CYS A 152 2.25 24.39 -9.85
CA CYS A 152 2.70 25.10 -8.67
C CYS A 152 3.87 26.04 -9.01
N THR A 153 3.70 27.31 -8.69
CA THR A 153 4.73 28.35 -8.90
C THR A 153 5.53 28.64 -7.64
N LYS A 154 4.93 28.41 -6.47
CA LYS A 154 5.56 28.62 -5.17
C LYS A 154 4.83 27.79 -4.13
N TYR A 155 5.56 27.24 -3.18
CA TYR A 155 4.97 26.54 -2.04
C TYR A 155 5.57 26.99 -0.71
N SER A 156 4.86 26.67 0.36
CA SER A 156 5.32 26.75 1.74
C SER A 156 4.90 25.48 2.45
N VAL A 157 5.83 24.92 3.23
CA VAL A 157 5.63 23.70 4.01
C VAL A 157 6.07 23.99 5.43
N ASP A 158 5.14 23.83 6.38
CA ASP A 158 5.45 23.87 7.81
C ASP A 158 5.02 22.57 8.50
N ARG A 159 5.02 22.50 9.82
CA ARG A 159 4.70 21.25 10.56
C ARG A 159 3.22 20.85 10.47
N ASN A 160 2.32 21.76 10.15
CA ASN A 160 0.88 21.58 10.28
C ASN A 160 0.14 21.73 8.94
N GLU A 161 0.66 22.55 8.03
CA GLU A 161 0.02 22.88 6.76
C GLU A 161 1.05 22.84 5.61
N ILE A 162 0.54 22.49 4.42
CA ILE A 162 1.18 22.83 3.15
C ILE A 162 0.32 23.84 2.39
N ALA A 163 0.94 24.86 1.82
CA ALA A 163 0.29 25.86 0.99
C ALA A 163 0.95 25.91 -0.39
N LEU A 164 0.17 25.71 -1.45
CA LEU A 164 0.63 25.66 -2.84
C LEU A 164 -0.02 26.79 -3.64
N LYS A 165 0.79 27.75 -4.11
CA LYS A 165 0.34 28.78 -5.05
C LYS A 165 0.36 28.20 -6.46
N THR A 166 -0.84 27.94 -7.00
CA THR A 166 -0.98 27.35 -8.34
C THR A 166 -1.44 28.36 -9.38
N ASN A 167 -1.42 27.95 -10.65
CA ASN A 167 -1.99 28.69 -11.78
C ASN A 167 -3.52 28.89 -11.70
N LYS A 168 -4.24 28.09 -10.89
CA LYS A 168 -5.71 28.18 -10.78
C LYS A 168 -6.16 28.85 -9.48
N LYS A 169 -5.61 28.40 -8.35
CA LYS A 169 -5.97 28.88 -7.01
C LYS A 169 -4.91 28.54 -5.97
N LEU A 170 -4.99 29.16 -4.80
CA LEU A 170 -4.24 28.71 -3.63
C LEU A 170 -4.85 27.39 -3.13
N LEU A 171 -4.01 26.36 -2.95
CA LEU A 171 -4.38 25.12 -2.30
C LEU A 171 -3.73 25.06 -0.91
N LYS A 172 -4.48 24.62 0.10
CA LYS A 172 -4.01 24.48 1.48
C LYS A 172 -4.46 23.14 2.02
N PHE A 173 -3.57 22.43 2.69
CA PHE A 173 -3.86 21.11 3.25
C PHE A 173 -3.24 20.94 4.63
N LYS A 174 -4.04 20.47 5.60
CA LYS A 174 -3.57 20.14 6.94
C LYS A 174 -2.93 18.75 6.96
N ILE A 175 -1.85 18.59 7.71
CA ILE A 175 -0.96 17.42 7.66
C ILE A 175 -1.63 16.06 7.94
N ASP A 176 -2.75 16.03 8.67
CA ASP A 176 -3.48 14.80 9.01
C ASP A 176 -4.70 14.52 8.12
N GLU A 177 -4.91 15.38 7.13
CA GLU A 177 -5.99 15.33 6.14
C GLU A 177 -5.47 14.99 4.74
N PHE A 178 -4.19 14.61 4.59
CA PHE A 178 -3.66 14.20 3.29
C PHE A 178 -2.57 13.11 3.37
N GLN A 179 -2.36 12.43 2.25
CA GLN A 179 -1.15 11.68 1.93
C GLN A 179 -0.49 12.29 0.70
N ILE A 180 0.83 12.56 0.78
CA ILE A 180 1.65 13.02 -0.35
C ILE A 180 2.40 11.84 -0.96
N SER A 181 2.45 11.80 -2.28
CA SER A 181 3.42 11.03 -3.07
C SER A 181 4.09 11.95 -4.08
N MET A 182 5.41 11.96 -4.18
CA MET A 182 6.13 12.94 -4.97
C MET A 182 7.30 12.35 -5.77
N ASP A 183 7.65 13.05 -6.84
CA ASP A 183 8.95 12.99 -7.52
C ASP A 183 9.50 14.41 -7.68
N ALA A 184 10.60 14.57 -8.42
CA ALA A 184 11.24 15.89 -8.61
C ALA A 184 10.37 16.91 -9.38
N THR A 185 9.37 16.44 -10.12
CA THR A 185 8.57 17.24 -11.06
C THR A 185 7.09 17.33 -10.70
N SER A 186 6.62 16.48 -9.78
CA SER A 186 5.22 16.37 -9.43
C SER A 186 4.97 15.96 -7.98
N ILE A 187 3.84 16.41 -7.46
CA ILE A 187 3.25 15.94 -6.20
C ILE A 187 1.82 15.47 -6.50
N ASP A 188 1.52 14.24 -6.07
CA ASP A 188 0.16 13.73 -5.94
C ASP A 188 -0.29 13.92 -4.47
N ILE A 189 -1.43 14.58 -4.28
CA ILE A 189 -2.05 14.76 -2.97
C ILE A 189 -3.37 14.01 -2.94
N ASN A 190 -3.44 13.02 -2.07
CA ASN A 190 -4.69 12.36 -1.69
C ASN A 190 -5.22 13.06 -0.45
N HIS A 191 -6.07 14.07 -0.65
CA HIS A 191 -6.71 14.78 0.44
C HIS A 191 -7.97 14.04 0.88
N PHE A 192 -8.24 13.98 2.18
CA PHE A 192 -9.41 13.35 2.73
C PHE A 192 -9.96 14.11 3.93
N LYS A 193 -11.28 14.12 4.04
CA LYS A 193 -12.00 14.70 5.18
C LYS A 193 -13.22 13.87 5.54
N THR A 194 -13.64 13.97 6.79
CA THR A 194 -14.91 13.39 7.22
C THR A 194 -16.07 14.27 6.73
N ASP A 195 -17.00 13.67 5.99
CA ASP A 195 -18.27 14.27 5.56
C ASP A 195 -19.44 13.48 6.15
N TYR A 196 -20.63 14.07 6.04
CA TYR A 196 -21.86 13.57 6.65
C TYR A 196 -23.00 13.47 5.63
N PHE A 197 -23.77 12.38 5.70
CA PHE A 197 -24.97 12.14 4.92
C PHE A 197 -25.99 11.34 5.73
N ASN A 198 -27.21 11.86 5.91
CA ASN A 198 -28.32 11.20 6.63
C ASN A 198 -27.90 10.58 7.99
N SER A 199 -27.32 11.38 8.89
CA SER A 199 -26.88 10.88 10.21
C SER A 199 -25.74 9.86 10.19
N LYS A 200 -25.07 9.68 9.04
CA LYS A 200 -23.92 8.79 8.88
C LYS A 200 -22.72 9.58 8.38
N TYR A 201 -21.53 9.16 8.76
CA TYR A 201 -20.27 9.78 8.38
C TYR A 201 -19.51 8.88 7.41
N GLY A 202 -18.69 9.49 6.57
CA GLY A 202 -17.72 8.79 5.72
C GLY A 202 -16.63 9.73 5.26
N LEU A 203 -15.55 9.17 4.73
CA LEU A 203 -14.48 9.98 4.16
C LEU A 203 -14.80 10.37 2.72
N SER A 204 -14.62 11.66 2.42
CA SER A 204 -14.57 12.17 1.07
C SER A 204 -13.11 12.35 0.65
N PHE A 205 -12.78 11.89 -0.54
CA PHE A 205 -11.44 12.01 -1.12
C PHE A 205 -11.41 13.00 -2.26
N THR A 206 -10.34 13.79 -2.32
CA THR A 206 -10.01 14.60 -3.48
C THR A 206 -8.56 14.36 -3.88
N PHE A 207 -8.36 13.97 -5.14
CA PHE A 207 -7.05 13.66 -5.71
C PHE A 207 -6.52 14.86 -6.51
N TYR A 208 -5.35 15.37 -6.16
CA TYR A 208 -4.70 16.46 -6.87
C TYR A 208 -3.40 15.97 -7.50
N ASN A 209 -3.19 16.30 -8.78
CA ASN A 209 -1.90 16.17 -9.44
C ASN A 209 -1.34 17.59 -9.64
N ILE A 210 -0.20 17.88 -9.03
CA ILE A 210 0.42 19.20 -9.07
C ILE A 210 1.83 19.06 -9.64
N THR A 211 2.09 19.72 -10.77
CA THR A 211 3.43 19.84 -11.35
C THR A 211 4.19 21.02 -10.77
N GLY A 212 5.52 20.94 -10.71
CA GLY A 212 6.39 22.02 -10.23
C GLY A 212 7.75 21.49 -9.79
N ASP A 213 8.63 22.41 -9.40
CA ASP A 213 9.96 22.07 -8.89
C ASP A 213 9.89 21.86 -7.38
N PHE A 214 9.85 20.60 -6.93
CA PHE A 214 9.72 20.26 -5.51
C PHE A 214 11.00 19.67 -4.95
N ASN A 215 11.44 20.17 -3.79
CA ASN A 215 12.52 19.55 -3.04
C ASN A 215 11.95 18.56 -2.02
N GLU A 216 12.27 17.27 -2.17
CA GLU A 216 11.89 16.20 -1.23
C GLU A 216 12.19 16.57 0.24
N ASN A 217 13.31 17.24 0.49
CA ASN A 217 13.73 17.57 1.85
C ASN A 217 12.76 18.51 2.58
N ASP A 218 12.02 19.33 1.83
CA ASP A 218 11.04 20.25 2.41
C ASP A 218 9.84 19.49 3.01
N PHE A 219 9.57 18.27 2.54
CA PHE A 219 8.41 17.45 2.92
C PHE A 219 8.75 16.32 3.90
N ILE A 220 9.98 16.27 4.45
CA ILE A 220 10.40 15.22 5.38
C ILE A 220 9.46 15.12 6.59
N LYS A 221 9.00 16.27 7.12
CA LYS A 221 8.09 16.32 8.28
C LYS A 221 6.70 15.79 7.94
N GLN A 222 6.27 15.94 6.69
CA GLN A 222 5.00 15.44 6.15
C GLN A 222 5.05 13.95 5.88
N GLN A 223 6.25 13.34 5.93
CA GLN A 223 6.46 11.95 5.60
C GLN A 223 5.91 11.65 4.19
N ALA A 224 6.34 12.47 3.23
CA ALA A 224 5.99 12.29 1.83
C ALA A 224 6.54 10.95 1.31
N PHE A 225 5.71 10.22 0.58
CA PHE A 225 6.19 9.07 -0.19
C PHE A 225 6.95 9.56 -1.41
N ILE A 226 8.01 8.85 -1.77
CA ILE A 226 8.77 9.07 -2.99
C ILE A 226 8.34 8.03 -4.01
N LYS A 227 7.91 8.51 -5.18
CA LYS A 227 7.54 7.67 -6.31
C LYS A 227 8.78 6.97 -6.84
N ILE A 228 8.65 5.67 -7.11
CA ILE A 228 9.69 4.86 -7.74
C ILE A 228 9.20 4.58 -9.16
N PRO A 229 9.99 4.93 -10.20
CA PRO A 229 9.64 4.64 -11.58
C PRO A 229 9.31 3.15 -11.78
N ASP A 230 8.31 2.89 -12.62
CA ASP A 230 7.90 1.53 -12.98
C ASP A 230 9.00 0.77 -13.74
#